data_AF-A0A3L7UV19-F1
#
_entry.id   AF-A0A3L7UV19-F1
#
_cell.length_a   1.000
_cell.length_b   1.000
_cell.length_c   1.000
_cell.angle_alpha   90.00
_cell.angle_beta   90.00
_cell.angle_gamma   90.00
#
_symmetry.space_group_name_H-M   'P 1'
#
loop_
_entity.id
_entity.type
_entity.pdbx_description
1 polymer ?
#
loop_
_entity_poly.entity_id
_entity_poly.type
_entity_poly.pdbx_seq_one_letter_code
_entity_poly.pdbx_strand_id
1 'polypeptide(L)'
;MPGRSIVHHYQDPLDLIWLRAAADLGLEVQRSAEAYASYDGKGTLTISVAADFDADDSLAQMIFHEICHWLVSGIRAKDLPDWGLSNTNNRDLIYEYACHRLQAALSTPFGLREFMAVTTDWRRYWDALPEDPLKDGEDPAIAIAQTGFQLAQKSPFESVLTRSLSATAVIADAVRGVAQSSSLWSVTRSRHRLGSLLSRSEALRCGSCAWAVSGKSGLRCRQHKPPGKIAPAVCSDEQACERWEQKLVAADCGNCGACCRQGFDLVSVSPRDPFRKLHPELVQLHNGDHIVPRPGGTCVALDGDGAAATPFRCRHYATRPKNCEDFEVAGDACLLARRRVGLSR
;
A
#
# COMPACT_ATOMS: atom_id res chain seq x y z
N MET A 1 57.16 -12.76 -3.49
CA MET A 1 56.15 -12.59 -4.55
C MET A 1 55.71 -11.13 -4.53
N PRO A 2 55.81 -10.37 -5.63
CA PRO A 2 55.24 -9.02 -5.66
C PRO A 2 53.72 -9.12 -5.47
N GLY A 3 53.19 -8.40 -4.48
CA GLY A 3 51.77 -8.40 -4.15
C GLY A 3 50.93 -7.85 -5.31
N ARG A 4 49.78 -8.48 -5.57
CA ARG A 4 48.82 -8.00 -6.56
C ARG A 4 48.28 -6.63 -6.14
N SER A 5 48.26 -5.66 -7.04
CA SER A 5 47.59 -4.37 -6.80
C SER A 5 46.07 -4.56 -6.69
N ILE A 6 45.47 -4.03 -5.62
CA ILE A 6 44.03 -4.06 -5.37
C ILE A 6 43.45 -2.74 -5.88
N VAL A 7 42.58 -2.80 -6.91
CA VAL A 7 41.94 -1.64 -7.53
C VAL A 7 40.42 -1.62 -7.37
N HIS A 8 39.85 -2.69 -6.80
CA HIS A 8 38.43 -2.81 -6.50
C HIS A 8 38.24 -3.41 -5.11
N HIS A 9 37.32 -2.84 -4.36
CA HIS A 9 36.90 -3.32 -3.04
C HIS A 9 35.44 -3.78 -3.13
N TYR A 10 35.13 -4.88 -2.46
CA TYR A 10 33.74 -5.28 -2.28
C TYR A 10 33.04 -4.26 -1.37
N GLN A 11 31.80 -3.93 -1.72
CA GLN A 11 30.92 -3.09 -0.93
C GLN A 11 29.58 -3.80 -0.82
N ASP A 12 28.95 -3.71 0.35
CA ASP A 12 27.62 -4.27 0.54
C ASP A 12 26.62 -3.56 -0.40
N PRO A 13 25.88 -4.29 -1.25
CA PRO A 13 24.92 -3.68 -2.17
C PRO A 13 23.83 -2.87 -1.47
N LEU A 14 23.41 -3.27 -0.27
CA LEU A 14 22.42 -2.56 0.52
C LEU A 14 22.98 -1.23 1.04
N ASP A 15 24.23 -1.21 1.51
CA ASP A 15 24.92 0.02 1.90
C ASP A 15 25.04 0.98 0.72
N LEU A 16 25.43 0.49 -0.46
CA LEU A 16 25.53 1.30 -1.68
C LEU A 16 24.22 2.03 -2.02
N ILE A 17 23.09 1.32 -1.89
CA ILE A 17 21.76 1.89 -2.17
C ILE A 17 21.45 3.04 -1.20
N TRP A 18 21.65 2.82 0.09
CA TRP A 18 21.21 3.78 1.11
C TRP A 18 22.19 4.93 1.33
N LEU A 19 23.50 4.69 1.17
CA LEU A 19 24.49 5.77 1.08
C LEU A 19 24.20 6.67 -0.13
N ARG A 20 23.82 6.08 -1.27
CA ARG A 20 23.41 6.88 -2.44
C ARG A 20 22.10 7.64 -2.18
N ALA A 21 21.16 7.03 -1.46
CA ALA A 21 19.91 7.68 -1.07
C ALA A 21 20.16 8.91 -0.21
N ALA A 22 21.01 8.77 0.82
CA ALA A 22 21.43 9.87 1.67
C ALA A 22 22.10 10.99 0.84
N ALA A 23 23.06 10.63 -0.02
CA ALA A 23 23.75 11.61 -0.87
C ALA A 23 22.81 12.36 -1.83
N ASP A 24 21.86 11.68 -2.46
CA ASP A 24 20.87 12.32 -3.34
C ASP A 24 19.93 13.28 -2.58
N LEU A 25 19.81 13.14 -1.27
CA LEU A 25 19.09 14.05 -0.38
C LEU A 25 19.99 15.13 0.25
N GLY A 26 21.27 15.17 -0.11
CA GLY A 26 22.25 16.12 0.40
C GLY A 26 22.84 15.76 1.76
N LEU A 27 22.79 14.48 2.15
CA LEU A 27 23.39 13.97 3.38
C LEU A 27 24.70 13.23 3.08
N GLU A 28 25.75 13.55 3.84
CA GLU A 28 26.99 12.80 3.91
C GLU A 28 26.96 11.87 5.12
N VAL A 29 27.07 10.56 4.90
CA VAL A 29 27.06 9.58 5.99
C VAL A 29 28.49 9.31 6.45
N GLN A 30 28.76 9.51 7.74
CA GLN A 30 30.03 9.21 8.38
C GLN A 30 29.86 8.10 9.43
N ARG A 31 30.86 7.24 9.58
CA ARG A 31 30.85 6.14 10.55
C ARG A 31 31.73 6.50 11.74
N SER A 32 31.21 6.40 12.96
CA SER A 32 31.93 6.73 14.20
C SER A 32 31.49 5.82 15.34
N ALA A 33 32.32 5.58 16.34
CA ALA A 33 31.93 4.87 17.57
C ALA A 33 31.43 5.83 18.68
N GLU A 34 31.42 7.14 18.40
CA GLU A 34 31.12 8.18 19.40
C GLU A 34 29.63 8.47 19.57
N ALA A 35 28.79 8.01 18.63
CA ALA A 35 27.34 8.21 18.65
C ALA A 35 26.62 7.06 17.93
N TYR A 36 25.43 6.71 18.40
CA TYR A 36 24.61 5.69 17.76
C TYR A 36 24.05 6.16 16.41
N ALA A 37 23.39 7.32 16.43
CA ALA A 37 23.04 8.13 15.28
C ALA A 37 22.99 9.61 15.70
N SER A 38 23.49 10.51 14.86
CA SER A 38 23.37 11.95 15.08
C SER A 38 23.46 12.72 13.78
N TYR A 39 22.71 13.81 13.67
CA TYR A 39 22.75 14.72 12.55
C TYR A 39 23.22 16.12 12.99
N ASP A 40 24.15 16.72 12.24
CA ASP A 40 24.79 17.98 12.64
C ASP A 40 24.02 19.26 12.27
N GLY A 41 22.88 19.14 11.56
CA GLY A 41 22.13 20.29 11.05
C GLY A 41 22.74 20.94 9.79
N LYS A 42 23.82 20.37 9.25
CA LYS A 42 24.63 20.94 8.15
C LYS A 42 24.91 19.96 7.02
N GLY A 43 24.36 18.74 7.10
CA GLY A 43 24.44 17.73 6.05
C GLY A 43 25.21 16.48 6.47
N THR A 44 25.82 16.42 7.66
CA THR A 44 26.53 15.21 8.11
C THR A 44 25.63 14.36 8.98
N LEU A 45 25.40 13.11 8.55
CA LEU A 45 24.74 12.07 9.32
C LEU A 45 25.78 11.09 9.86
N THR A 46 26.08 11.15 11.15
CA THR A 46 26.98 10.22 11.83
C THR A 46 26.19 9.01 12.31
N ILE A 47 26.60 7.80 11.92
CA ILE A 47 25.95 6.54 12.32
C ILE A 47 27.01 5.58 12.88
N SER A 48 26.68 4.88 13.97
CA SER A 48 27.58 4.01 14.71
C SER A 48 28.32 3.00 13.85
N VAL A 49 29.57 2.65 14.17
CA VAL A 49 30.28 1.58 13.46
C VAL A 49 29.59 0.21 13.62
N ALA A 50 29.86 -0.71 12.69
CA ALA A 50 29.19 -2.02 12.67
C ALA A 50 29.41 -2.88 13.93
N ALA A 51 30.46 -2.59 14.72
CA ALA A 51 30.73 -3.30 15.96
C ALA A 51 29.74 -2.95 17.09
N ASP A 52 29.04 -1.82 16.97
CA ASP A 52 28.11 -1.30 17.98
C ASP A 52 26.64 -1.50 17.57
N PHE A 53 26.40 -2.17 16.44
CA PHE A 53 25.07 -2.53 15.94
C PHE A 53 24.59 -3.82 16.60
N ASP A 54 23.28 -3.90 16.86
CA ASP A 54 22.67 -5.18 17.20
C ASP A 54 22.77 -6.14 16.01
N ALA A 55 22.64 -7.45 16.27
CA ALA A 55 22.88 -8.48 15.26
C ALA A 55 21.90 -8.41 14.06
N ASP A 56 20.77 -7.72 14.22
CA ASP A 56 19.74 -7.49 13.23
C ASP A 56 19.65 -6.02 12.77
N ASP A 57 20.68 -5.22 13.05
CA ASP A 57 20.86 -3.88 12.49
C ASP A 57 21.66 -3.88 11.18
N SER A 58 21.38 -2.87 10.36
CA SER A 58 22.13 -2.56 9.16
C SER A 58 22.23 -1.05 8.97
N LEU A 59 23.26 -0.62 8.24
CA LEU A 59 23.44 0.79 7.91
C LEU A 59 22.23 1.33 7.13
N ALA A 60 21.60 0.49 6.31
CA ALA A 60 20.38 0.85 5.59
C ALA A 60 19.19 1.12 6.50
N GLN A 61 18.94 0.28 7.52
CA GLN A 61 17.90 0.55 8.52
C GLN A 61 18.13 1.91 9.18
N MET A 62 19.37 2.19 9.59
CA MET A 62 19.73 3.44 10.27
C MET A 62 19.56 4.67 9.36
N ILE A 63 20.05 4.63 8.12
CA ILE A 63 19.87 5.74 7.17
C ILE A 63 18.37 5.98 6.90
N PHE A 64 17.60 4.91 6.71
CA PHE A 64 16.17 5.03 6.43
C PHE A 64 15.41 5.62 7.61
N HIS A 65 15.74 5.20 8.82
CA HIS A 65 15.18 5.71 10.07
C HIS A 65 15.44 7.21 10.23
N GLU A 66 16.68 7.65 10.00
CA GLU A 66 17.06 9.07 10.08
C GLU A 66 16.35 9.94 9.03
N ILE A 67 16.16 9.41 7.81
CA ILE A 67 15.34 10.09 6.80
C ILE A 67 13.88 10.20 7.27
N CYS A 68 13.35 9.18 7.94
CA CYS A 68 12.01 9.23 8.52
C CYS A 68 11.91 10.26 9.64
N HIS A 69 12.94 10.40 10.49
CA HIS A 69 13.03 11.49 11.48
C HIS A 69 12.95 12.87 10.83
N TRP A 70 13.74 13.11 9.80
CA TRP A 70 13.68 14.37 9.07
C TRP A 70 12.25 14.64 8.54
N LEU A 71 11.60 13.63 7.95
CA LEU A 71 10.25 13.77 7.42
C LEU A 71 9.20 14.10 8.49
N VAL A 72 9.25 13.46 9.67
CA VAL A 72 8.29 13.71 10.75
C VAL A 72 8.55 15.03 11.49
N SER A 73 9.81 15.47 11.57
CA SER A 73 10.18 16.79 12.10
C SER A 73 9.91 17.93 11.10
N GLY A 74 9.67 17.59 9.84
CA GLY A 74 9.32 18.50 8.76
C GLY A 74 10.54 19.04 8.00
N ILE A 75 10.30 19.58 6.80
CA ILE A 75 11.37 19.87 5.84
C ILE A 75 12.48 20.79 6.36
N ARG A 76 12.15 21.75 7.23
CA ARG A 76 13.10 22.72 7.81
C ARG A 76 14.00 22.13 8.89
N ALA A 77 13.68 20.93 9.39
CA ALA A 77 14.49 20.24 10.38
C ALA A 77 15.89 19.89 9.86
N LYS A 78 16.10 19.89 8.53
CA LYS A 78 17.42 19.73 7.92
C LYS A 78 18.45 20.76 8.39
N ASP A 79 18.02 21.92 8.86
CA ASP A 79 18.91 23.00 9.30
C ASP A 79 19.12 22.99 10.83
N LEU A 80 18.67 21.92 11.51
CA LEU A 80 18.74 21.74 12.97
C LEU A 80 19.53 20.47 13.31
N PRO A 81 20.39 20.51 14.35
CA PRO A 81 21.00 19.30 14.90
C PRO A 81 19.92 18.29 15.32
N ASP A 82 20.17 17.01 15.02
CA ASP A 82 19.27 15.88 15.30
C ASP A 82 17.81 16.15 14.89
N TRP A 83 17.63 16.86 13.77
CA TRP A 83 16.32 17.22 13.22
C TRP A 83 15.48 18.11 14.17
N GLY A 84 16.13 18.77 15.14
CA GLY A 84 15.49 19.54 16.20
C GLY A 84 14.95 18.69 17.36
N LEU A 85 15.22 17.39 17.37
CA LEU A 85 14.81 16.45 18.41
C LEU A 85 15.87 16.33 19.50
N SER A 86 15.42 15.98 20.72
CA SER A 86 16.27 15.82 21.89
C SER A 86 16.55 14.35 22.16
N ASN A 87 17.83 13.97 22.11
CA ASN A 87 18.29 12.61 22.40
C ASN A 87 18.48 12.33 23.90
N THR A 88 18.14 13.28 24.79
CA THR A 88 18.48 13.21 26.23
C THR A 88 17.26 13.23 27.15
N ASN A 89 16.05 13.37 26.63
CA ASN A 89 14.83 13.33 27.41
C ASN A 89 13.61 12.89 26.57
N ASN A 90 12.52 12.55 27.26
CA ASN A 90 11.32 12.00 26.64
C ASN A 90 10.41 13.04 25.97
N ARG A 91 10.83 14.32 25.85
CA ARG A 91 9.99 15.38 25.24
C ARG A 91 9.56 15.01 23.83
N ASP A 92 10.48 14.39 23.08
CA ASP A 92 10.33 14.16 21.65
C ASP A 92 9.99 12.69 21.32
N LEU A 93 9.61 11.91 22.34
CA LEU A 93 9.23 10.50 22.20
C LEU A 93 8.08 10.29 21.20
N ILE A 94 7.17 11.26 21.09
CA ILE A 94 6.09 11.20 20.10
C ILE A 94 6.62 11.22 18.65
N TYR A 95 7.75 11.88 18.40
CA TYR A 95 8.37 11.92 17.07
C TYR A 95 9.06 10.60 16.74
N GLU A 96 9.63 9.92 17.74
CA GLU A 96 10.13 8.54 17.58
C GLU A 96 9.01 7.59 17.15
N TYR A 97 7.89 7.65 17.86
CA TYR A 97 6.69 6.86 17.54
C TYR A 97 6.11 7.19 16.16
N ALA A 98 6.16 8.46 15.75
CA ALA A 98 5.75 8.89 14.42
C ALA A 98 6.71 8.39 13.35
N CYS A 99 8.02 8.42 13.62
CA CYS A 99 9.07 7.89 12.76
C CYS A 99 8.84 6.40 12.48
N HIS A 100 8.62 5.58 13.52
CA HIS A 100 8.31 4.16 13.34
C HIS A 100 7.04 3.90 12.53
N ARG A 101 5.97 4.67 12.76
CA ARG A 101 4.74 4.57 11.96
C ARG A 101 5.01 4.88 10.49
N LEU A 102 5.76 5.94 10.20
CA LEU A 102 6.12 6.35 8.86
C LEU A 102 7.03 5.31 8.17
N GLN A 103 8.04 4.82 8.88
CA GLN A 103 8.96 3.77 8.44
C GLN A 103 8.21 2.49 8.06
N ALA A 104 7.27 2.04 8.91
CA ALA A 104 6.39 0.91 8.62
C ALA A 104 5.51 1.19 7.38
N ALA A 105 4.91 2.38 7.27
CA ALA A 105 4.04 2.74 6.16
C ALA A 105 4.77 2.74 4.81
N LEU A 106 5.97 3.32 4.77
CA LEU A 106 6.76 3.47 3.54
C LEU A 106 7.37 2.14 3.08
N SER A 107 7.79 1.28 4.01
CA SER A 107 8.43 -0.01 3.69
C SER A 107 7.43 -1.14 3.40
N THR A 108 6.20 -1.05 3.92
CA THR A 108 5.16 -2.08 3.75
C THR A 108 4.88 -2.44 2.29
N PRO A 109 4.66 -1.48 1.35
CA PRO A 109 4.37 -1.80 -0.05
C PRO A 109 5.46 -2.61 -0.76
N PHE A 110 6.70 -2.56 -0.24
CA PHE A 110 7.86 -3.26 -0.79
C PHE A 110 8.13 -4.60 -0.10
N GLY A 111 7.33 -4.96 0.91
CA GLY A 111 7.52 -6.20 1.66
C GLY A 111 8.68 -6.11 2.65
N LEU A 112 9.07 -4.89 3.01
CA LEU A 112 10.25 -4.62 3.83
C LEU A 112 9.90 -4.17 5.24
N ARG A 113 8.62 -4.19 5.65
CA ARG A 113 8.18 -3.73 6.99
C ARG A 113 9.02 -4.35 8.10
N GLU A 114 9.02 -5.68 8.23
CA GLU A 114 9.76 -6.35 9.31
C GLU A 114 11.28 -6.22 9.18
N PHE A 115 11.79 -6.13 7.94
CA PHE A 115 13.21 -5.95 7.69
C PHE A 115 13.70 -4.55 8.08
N MET A 116 12.85 -3.54 7.88
CA MET A 116 13.09 -2.17 8.27
C MET A 116 12.51 -1.90 9.66
N ALA A 117 12.36 -2.91 10.52
CA ALA A 117 11.89 -2.69 11.88
C ALA A 117 13.00 -2.08 12.76
N VAL A 118 12.59 -1.36 13.80
CA VAL A 118 13.48 -0.94 14.88
C VAL A 118 13.88 -2.16 15.72
N THR A 119 15.14 -2.20 16.15
CA THR A 119 15.80 -3.29 16.89
C THR A 119 15.95 -2.98 18.39
N THR A 120 15.85 -1.70 18.76
CA THR A 120 16.04 -1.17 20.12
C THR A 120 14.81 -1.40 21.03
N ASP A 121 14.81 -0.74 22.21
CA ASP A 121 13.70 -0.75 23.19
C ASP A 121 12.32 -0.40 22.61
N TRP A 122 12.29 0.23 21.43
CA TRP A 122 11.05 0.57 20.71
C TRP A 122 10.42 -0.58 19.94
N ARG A 123 11.07 -1.76 19.89
CA ARG A 123 10.53 -2.95 19.21
C ARG A 123 9.12 -3.30 19.68
N ARG A 124 8.83 -3.13 20.99
CA ARG A 124 7.50 -3.35 21.54
C ARG A 124 6.43 -2.43 20.94
N TYR A 125 6.76 -1.16 20.69
CA TYR A 125 5.84 -0.23 20.05
C TYR A 125 5.65 -0.60 18.58
N TRP A 126 6.74 -0.93 17.88
CA TRP A 126 6.70 -1.39 16.49
C TRP A 126 5.80 -2.61 16.29
N ASP A 127 5.97 -3.65 17.11
CA ASP A 127 5.20 -4.89 17.02
C ASP A 127 3.71 -4.68 17.33
N ALA A 128 3.37 -3.63 18.07
CA ALA A 128 1.99 -3.24 18.36
C ALA A 128 1.32 -2.42 17.23
N LEU A 129 2.07 -2.01 16.20
CA LEU A 129 1.51 -1.22 15.11
C LEU A 129 0.48 -2.02 14.29
N PRO A 130 -0.68 -1.42 13.94
CA PRO A 130 -1.67 -2.06 13.09
C PRO A 130 -1.13 -2.31 11.66
N GLU A 131 -1.89 -3.08 10.85
CA GLU A 131 -1.54 -3.32 9.44
C GLU A 131 -1.40 -2.01 8.66
N ASP A 132 -2.30 -1.06 8.88
CA ASP A 132 -2.20 0.32 8.40
C ASP A 132 -1.73 1.24 9.55
N PRO A 133 -0.42 1.53 9.65
CA PRO A 133 0.14 2.33 10.74
C PRO A 133 -0.27 3.82 10.67
N LEU A 134 -0.85 4.28 9.56
CA LEU A 134 -1.29 5.67 9.36
C LEU A 134 -2.81 5.84 9.52
N LYS A 135 -3.56 4.76 9.73
CA LYS A 135 -5.00 4.83 9.98
C LYS A 135 -5.29 5.69 11.23
N ASP A 136 -6.32 6.53 11.13
CA ASP A 136 -6.80 7.35 12.25
C ASP A 136 -7.03 6.54 13.52
N GLY A 137 -6.69 7.15 14.66
CA GLY A 137 -6.79 6.56 16.00
C GLY A 137 -6.35 7.54 17.08
N GLU A 138 -6.28 7.06 18.32
CA GLU A 138 -6.01 7.90 19.51
C GLU A 138 -4.52 8.23 19.72
N ASP A 139 -3.61 7.56 19.02
CA ASP A 139 -2.18 7.80 19.18
C ASP A 139 -1.78 9.13 18.50
N PRO A 140 -1.28 10.12 19.26
CA PRO A 140 -0.97 11.43 18.72
C PRO A 140 0.19 11.39 17.69
N ALA A 141 1.01 10.32 17.66
CA ALA A 141 2.02 10.11 16.64
C ALA A 141 1.44 9.94 15.23
N ILE A 142 0.16 9.54 15.10
CA ILE A 142 -0.50 9.29 13.81
C ILE A 142 -0.52 10.56 12.95
N ALA A 143 -0.95 11.70 13.50
CA ALA A 143 -1.07 12.95 12.75
C ALA A 143 0.31 13.44 12.23
N ILE A 144 1.35 13.24 13.03
CA ILE A 144 2.73 13.58 12.65
C ILE A 144 3.21 12.64 11.53
N ALA A 145 3.01 11.32 11.69
CA ALA A 145 3.39 10.33 10.68
C ALA A 145 2.65 10.53 9.35
N GLN A 146 1.35 10.87 9.40
CA GLN A 146 0.57 11.22 8.20
C GLN A 146 1.15 12.44 7.48
N THR A 147 1.57 13.47 8.22
CA THR A 147 2.24 14.65 7.66
C THR A 147 3.58 14.28 7.03
N GLY A 148 4.40 13.49 7.72
CA GLY A 148 5.67 12.97 7.18
C GLY A 148 5.46 12.12 5.91
N PHE A 149 4.40 11.31 5.87
CA PHE A 149 4.04 10.51 4.70
C PHE A 149 3.65 11.38 3.49
N GLN A 150 2.92 12.48 3.71
CA GLN A 150 2.62 13.45 2.64
C GLN A 150 3.88 14.16 2.12
N LEU A 151 4.86 14.41 2.99
CA LEU A 151 6.16 14.97 2.58
C LEU A 151 6.99 13.95 1.79
N ALA A 152 6.97 12.68 2.20
CA ALA A 152 7.66 11.60 1.51
C ALA A 152 7.19 11.41 0.06
N GLN A 153 5.94 11.81 -0.25
CA GLN A 153 5.38 11.78 -1.61
C GLN A 153 5.77 12.97 -2.49
N LYS A 154 6.60 13.89 -2.00
CA LYS A 154 7.05 15.08 -2.74
C LYS A 154 8.52 14.97 -3.09
N SER A 155 8.93 15.72 -4.12
CA SER A 155 10.35 15.90 -4.45
C SER A 155 11.08 16.57 -3.28
N PRO A 156 12.33 16.16 -2.96
CA PRO A 156 13.10 15.11 -3.62
C PRO A 156 12.83 13.68 -3.12
N PHE A 157 12.15 13.52 -1.98
CA PHE A 157 12.02 12.25 -1.25
C PHE A 157 11.38 11.13 -2.03
N GLU A 158 10.28 11.40 -2.76
CA GLU A 158 9.49 10.35 -3.42
C GLU A 158 10.38 9.46 -4.30
N SER A 159 11.10 10.07 -5.24
CA SER A 159 11.94 9.33 -6.18
C SER A 159 13.10 8.60 -5.49
N VAL A 160 13.69 9.19 -4.45
CA VAL A 160 14.80 8.60 -3.70
C VAL A 160 14.32 7.39 -2.91
N LEU A 161 13.26 7.56 -2.10
CA LEU A 161 12.71 6.51 -1.25
C LEU A 161 12.13 5.36 -2.07
N THR A 162 11.33 5.67 -3.10
CA THR A 162 10.76 4.65 -4.00
C THR A 162 11.86 3.83 -4.66
N ARG A 163 12.91 4.47 -5.17
CA ARG A 163 14.05 3.78 -5.79
C ARG A 163 14.81 2.91 -4.79
N SER A 164 15.12 3.43 -3.60
CA SER A 164 15.93 2.73 -2.60
C SER A 164 15.19 1.54 -1.99
N LEU A 165 13.91 1.71 -1.63
CA LEU A 165 13.07 0.61 -1.12
C LEU A 165 12.81 -0.44 -2.22
N SER A 166 12.58 -0.03 -3.47
CA SER A 166 12.43 -0.97 -4.59
C SER A 166 13.71 -1.77 -4.84
N ALA A 167 14.88 -1.12 -4.83
CA ALA A 167 16.16 -1.80 -5.00
C ALA A 167 16.46 -2.77 -3.85
N THR A 168 16.16 -2.36 -2.61
CA THR A 168 16.26 -3.24 -1.43
C THR A 168 15.35 -4.46 -1.56
N ALA A 169 14.11 -4.29 -2.04
CA ALA A 169 13.19 -5.40 -2.28
C ALA A 169 13.67 -6.34 -3.39
N VAL A 170 14.37 -5.84 -4.42
CA VAL A 170 15.00 -6.68 -5.45
C VAL A 170 16.10 -7.55 -4.85
N ILE A 171 16.94 -7.00 -3.97
CA ILE A 171 17.93 -7.80 -3.23
C ILE A 171 17.23 -8.86 -2.39
N ALA A 172 16.20 -8.47 -1.64
CA ALA A 172 15.42 -9.38 -0.80
C ALA A 172 14.85 -10.56 -1.61
N ASP A 173 14.26 -10.28 -2.78
CA ASP A 173 13.73 -11.33 -3.67
C ASP A 173 14.83 -12.29 -4.15
N ALA A 174 16.05 -11.78 -4.41
CA ALA A 174 17.17 -12.60 -4.88
C ALA A 174 17.76 -13.49 -3.78
N VAL A 175 17.82 -13.02 -2.53
CA VAL A 175 18.50 -13.74 -1.44
C VAL A 175 17.57 -14.56 -0.56
N ARG A 176 16.25 -14.28 -0.56
CA ARG A 176 15.28 -14.97 0.31
C ARG A 176 15.35 -16.49 0.22
N GLY A 177 15.48 -17.04 -0.98
CA GLY A 177 15.50 -18.50 -1.20
C GLY A 177 16.74 -19.20 -0.64
N VAL A 178 17.79 -18.46 -0.30
CA VAL A 178 19.04 -18.98 0.28
C VAL A 178 19.31 -18.45 1.70
N ALA A 179 18.51 -17.49 2.17
CA ALA A 179 18.61 -16.95 3.51
C ALA A 179 18.22 -18.01 4.55
N GLN A 180 19.05 -18.16 5.59
CA GLN A 180 18.70 -18.96 6.76
C GLN A 180 17.56 -18.32 7.53
N SER A 181 16.80 -19.10 8.30
CA SER A 181 15.69 -18.60 9.11
C SER A 181 16.10 -17.60 10.19
N SER A 182 17.36 -17.58 10.60
CA SER A 182 17.94 -16.60 11.53
C SER A 182 18.42 -15.31 10.86
N SER A 183 18.44 -15.25 9.52
CA SER A 183 18.84 -14.05 8.79
C SER A 183 17.70 -13.03 8.75
N LEU A 184 18.01 -11.74 8.89
CA LEU A 184 17.06 -10.65 8.69
C LEU A 184 16.37 -10.71 7.31
N TRP A 185 17.04 -11.24 6.28
CA TRP A 185 16.43 -11.41 4.96
C TRP A 185 15.22 -12.37 4.96
N SER A 186 15.13 -13.28 5.94
CA SER A 186 14.03 -14.23 6.06
C SER A 186 12.69 -13.57 6.40
N VAL A 187 12.69 -12.37 7.01
CA VAL A 187 11.46 -11.68 7.44
C VAL A 187 10.82 -10.80 6.35
N THR A 188 11.47 -10.63 5.21
CA THR A 188 10.88 -9.85 4.10
C THR A 188 9.70 -10.62 3.45
N ARG A 189 8.84 -9.93 2.69
CA ARG A 189 7.71 -10.56 1.97
C ARG A 189 8.00 -10.62 0.47
N SER A 190 7.77 -11.79 -0.13
CA SER A 190 7.89 -11.99 -1.58
C SER A 190 6.89 -11.15 -2.37
N ARG A 191 7.32 -10.70 -3.56
CA ARG A 191 6.47 -9.98 -4.51
C ARG A 191 5.91 -10.90 -5.58
N HIS A 192 4.66 -10.66 -5.94
CA HIS A 192 4.10 -11.12 -7.21
C HIS A 192 4.87 -10.45 -8.35
N ARG A 193 5.03 -11.14 -9.48
CA ARG A 193 5.69 -10.58 -10.68
C ARG A 193 5.04 -9.31 -11.26
N LEU A 194 3.86 -8.94 -10.77
CA LEU A 194 3.15 -7.72 -11.14
C LEU A 194 3.37 -6.56 -10.14
N GLY A 195 4.27 -6.75 -9.16
CA GLY A 195 4.75 -5.71 -8.25
C GLY A 195 4.15 -5.72 -6.84
N SER A 196 2.90 -6.17 -6.66
CA SER A 196 2.28 -6.29 -5.33
C SER A 196 2.85 -7.46 -4.53
N LEU A 197 2.73 -7.44 -3.21
CA LEU A 197 3.16 -8.58 -2.39
C LEU A 197 2.32 -9.82 -2.66
N LEU A 198 2.92 -10.99 -2.48
CA LEU A 198 2.18 -12.24 -2.47
C LEU A 198 1.22 -12.28 -1.28
N SER A 199 0.09 -12.97 -1.48
CA SER A 199 -0.84 -13.30 -0.43
C SER A 199 -0.13 -14.09 0.67
N ARG A 200 -0.48 -13.81 1.94
CA ARG A 200 -0.01 -14.60 3.08
C ARG A 200 -0.45 -16.06 3.01
N SER A 201 -1.54 -16.35 2.30
CA SER A 201 -1.98 -17.71 2.04
C SER A 201 -1.38 -18.21 0.72
N GLU A 202 -0.48 -19.19 0.83
CA GLU A 202 0.09 -19.91 -0.30
C GLU A 202 -0.92 -20.82 -1.01
N ALA A 203 -2.16 -20.96 -0.51
CA ALA A 203 -3.21 -21.70 -1.19
C ALA A 203 -3.97 -20.85 -2.22
N LEU A 204 -3.93 -19.51 -2.09
CA LEU A 204 -4.65 -18.62 -2.98
C LEU A 204 -3.95 -18.51 -4.33
N ARG A 205 -4.72 -18.62 -5.40
CA ARG A 205 -4.23 -18.69 -6.78
C ARG A 205 -4.83 -17.59 -7.63
N CYS A 206 -4.06 -17.01 -8.55
CA CYS A 206 -4.55 -15.97 -9.46
C CYS A 206 -5.81 -16.42 -10.24
N GLY A 207 -5.90 -17.69 -10.66
CA GLY A 207 -7.07 -18.25 -11.35
C GLY A 207 -8.38 -18.23 -10.55
N SER A 208 -8.29 -18.17 -9.22
CA SER A 208 -9.43 -18.12 -8.31
C SER A 208 -9.81 -16.69 -7.88
N CYS A 209 -9.09 -15.68 -8.36
CA CYS A 209 -9.31 -14.28 -7.98
C CYS A 209 -10.49 -13.65 -8.74
N ALA A 210 -11.28 -12.80 -8.08
CA ALA A 210 -12.34 -11.99 -8.69
C ALA A 210 -11.82 -11.07 -9.80
N TRP A 211 -10.60 -10.58 -9.64
CA TRP A 211 -9.94 -9.69 -10.59
C TRP A 211 -9.37 -10.41 -11.81
N ALA A 212 -9.33 -11.74 -11.79
CA ALA A 212 -8.81 -12.53 -12.90
C ALA A 212 -9.89 -12.75 -13.97
N VAL A 213 -9.59 -12.37 -15.21
CA VAL A 213 -10.49 -12.49 -16.35
C VAL A 213 -9.87 -13.39 -17.43
N SER A 214 -10.64 -14.36 -17.91
CA SER A 214 -10.23 -15.23 -19.01
C SER A 214 -10.45 -14.51 -20.34
N GLY A 215 -9.40 -14.41 -21.15
CA GLY A 215 -9.49 -13.93 -22.52
C GLY A 215 -8.96 -14.96 -23.52
N LYS A 216 -9.03 -14.64 -24.82
CA LYS A 216 -8.52 -15.52 -25.90
C LYS A 216 -7.04 -15.91 -25.73
N SER A 217 -6.24 -15.06 -25.07
CA SER A 217 -4.80 -15.25 -24.84
C SER A 217 -4.45 -15.76 -23.44
N GLY A 218 -5.44 -16.26 -22.69
CA GLY A 218 -5.27 -16.74 -21.32
C GLY A 218 -5.80 -15.77 -20.26
N LEU A 219 -5.39 -15.99 -19.01
CA LEU A 219 -5.89 -15.27 -17.84
C LEU A 219 -5.17 -13.92 -17.68
N ARG A 220 -5.92 -12.88 -17.30
CA ARG A 220 -5.38 -11.51 -17.11
C ARG A 220 -5.85 -10.93 -15.78
N CYS A 221 -5.00 -10.10 -15.16
CA CYS A 221 -5.28 -9.48 -13.88
C CYS A 221 -5.78 -8.03 -14.04
N ARG A 222 -7.07 -7.80 -13.78
CA ARG A 222 -7.65 -6.45 -13.84
C ARG A 222 -7.18 -5.54 -12.71
N GLN A 223 -6.77 -6.12 -11.58
CA GLN A 223 -6.25 -5.38 -10.43
C GLN A 223 -4.99 -4.56 -10.76
N HIS A 224 -4.17 -5.08 -11.69
CA HIS A 224 -2.92 -4.46 -12.14
C HIS A 224 -3.04 -3.85 -13.53
N LYS A 225 -4.26 -3.61 -14.03
CA LYS A 225 -4.50 -2.98 -15.33
C LYS A 225 -4.09 -1.50 -15.27
N PRO A 226 -3.06 -1.06 -16.02
CA PRO A 226 -2.72 0.35 -16.06
C PRO A 226 -3.80 1.15 -16.81
N PRO A 227 -4.00 2.44 -16.49
CA PRO A 227 -4.93 3.29 -17.24
C PRO A 227 -4.64 3.28 -18.74
N GLY A 228 -5.68 3.07 -19.55
CA GLY A 228 -5.57 3.02 -21.02
C GLY A 228 -4.83 1.80 -21.60
N LYS A 229 -4.38 0.85 -20.77
CA LYS A 229 -3.64 -0.34 -21.22
C LYS A 229 -4.43 -1.62 -21.00
N ILE A 230 -3.98 -2.69 -21.64
CA ILE A 230 -4.52 -4.04 -21.47
C ILE A 230 -4.04 -4.59 -20.12
N ALA A 231 -4.93 -5.31 -19.42
CA ALA A 231 -4.58 -6.02 -18.19
C ALA A 231 -3.41 -7.00 -18.43
N PRO A 232 -2.40 -7.05 -17.53
CA PRO A 232 -1.26 -7.96 -17.68
C PRO A 232 -1.70 -9.41 -17.56
N ALA A 233 -0.97 -10.31 -18.23
CA ALA A 233 -1.23 -11.74 -18.17
C ALA A 233 -0.81 -12.32 -16.81
N VAL A 234 -1.58 -13.30 -16.35
CA VAL A 234 -1.30 -14.11 -15.15
C VAL A 234 -1.48 -15.59 -15.46
N CYS A 235 -0.79 -16.47 -14.73
CA CYS A 235 -0.99 -17.91 -14.76
C CYS A 235 -2.12 -18.27 -13.79
N SER A 236 -2.93 -19.28 -14.13
CA SER A 236 -4.05 -19.67 -13.26
C SER A 236 -3.59 -20.26 -11.92
N ASP A 237 -2.45 -20.94 -11.94
CA ASP A 237 -1.84 -21.68 -10.83
C ASP A 237 -0.73 -20.90 -10.11
N GLU A 238 -0.37 -19.68 -10.56
CA GLU A 238 0.55 -18.84 -9.78
C GLU A 238 -0.13 -18.36 -8.48
N GLN A 239 0.67 -18.25 -7.41
CA GLN A 239 0.20 -17.74 -6.12
C GLN A 239 -0.35 -16.32 -6.30
N ALA A 240 -1.51 -16.05 -5.69
CA ALA A 240 -2.14 -14.76 -5.80
C ALA A 240 -1.40 -13.67 -5.00
N CYS A 241 -1.57 -12.42 -5.42
CA CYS A 241 -1.12 -11.27 -4.63
C CYS A 241 -2.02 -10.99 -3.40
N GLU A 242 -1.58 -10.13 -2.50
CA GLU A 242 -2.32 -9.71 -1.29
C GLU A 242 -3.61 -8.92 -1.56
N ARG A 243 -3.85 -8.55 -2.82
CA ARG A 243 -5.11 -7.96 -3.30
C ARG A 243 -6.06 -9.02 -3.90
N TRP A 244 -5.79 -10.30 -3.64
CA TRP A 244 -6.71 -11.37 -4.01
C TRP A 244 -8.07 -11.16 -3.36
N GLU A 245 -9.11 -11.38 -4.15
CA GLU A 245 -10.49 -11.39 -3.68
C GLU A 245 -11.19 -12.64 -4.20
N GLN A 246 -12.08 -13.18 -3.40
CA GLN A 246 -12.90 -14.31 -3.80
C GLN A 246 -13.79 -13.93 -4.99
N LYS A 247 -13.85 -14.80 -6.02
CA LYS A 247 -14.78 -14.62 -7.15
C LYS A 247 -16.21 -14.44 -6.65
N LEU A 248 -16.84 -13.37 -7.12
CA LEU A 248 -18.20 -13.02 -6.76
C LEU A 248 -19.20 -13.83 -7.59
N VAL A 249 -20.26 -14.27 -6.94
CA VAL A 249 -21.44 -14.87 -7.53
C VAL A 249 -22.66 -13.97 -7.31
N ALA A 250 -23.75 -14.20 -8.05
CA ALA A 250 -24.95 -13.37 -7.95
C ALA A 250 -25.54 -13.29 -6.53
N ALA A 251 -25.34 -14.33 -5.71
CA ALA A 251 -25.77 -14.32 -4.30
C ALA A 251 -25.07 -13.20 -3.49
N ASP A 252 -23.79 -12.92 -3.77
CA ASP A 252 -22.97 -11.93 -3.05
C ASP A 252 -23.45 -10.49 -3.23
N CYS A 253 -24.24 -10.23 -4.29
CA CYS A 253 -24.87 -8.93 -4.50
C CYS A 253 -25.77 -8.54 -3.32
N GLY A 254 -26.36 -9.52 -2.64
CA GLY A 254 -27.24 -9.28 -1.49
C GLY A 254 -26.52 -8.70 -0.29
N ASN A 255 -25.25 -9.06 -0.12
CA ASN A 255 -24.45 -8.63 1.01
C ASN A 255 -23.75 -7.29 0.70
N CYS A 256 -23.21 -7.13 -0.52
CA CYS A 256 -22.43 -5.94 -0.83
C CYS A 256 -23.27 -4.73 -1.24
N GLY A 257 -24.31 -4.92 -2.07
CA GLY A 257 -25.13 -3.83 -2.62
C GLY A 257 -24.37 -2.73 -3.36
N ALA A 258 -23.06 -2.87 -3.61
CA ALA A 258 -22.16 -1.77 -3.99
C ALA A 258 -22.66 -0.99 -5.21
N CYS A 259 -23.12 -1.73 -6.22
CA CYS A 259 -23.59 -1.16 -7.49
C CYS A 259 -24.98 -0.55 -7.39
N CYS A 260 -25.79 -0.90 -6.39
CA CYS A 260 -27.14 -0.35 -6.15
C CYS A 260 -27.15 0.76 -5.09
N ARG A 261 -26.11 0.80 -4.26
CA ARG A 261 -25.78 1.87 -3.33
C ARG A 261 -24.78 2.84 -3.98
N GLN A 262 -23.73 3.20 -3.25
CA GLN A 262 -22.86 4.36 -3.43
C GLN A 262 -21.81 4.16 -4.54
N GLY A 263 -21.84 3.05 -5.27
CA GLY A 263 -20.92 2.81 -6.38
C GLY A 263 -21.16 3.69 -7.60
N PHE A 264 -22.40 4.17 -7.78
CA PHE A 264 -22.82 5.03 -8.88
C PHE A 264 -23.89 6.01 -8.41
N ASP A 265 -23.90 7.21 -9.00
CA ASP A 265 -24.82 8.30 -8.64
C ASP A 265 -26.18 8.21 -9.35
N LEU A 266 -26.23 7.55 -10.50
CA LEU A 266 -27.46 7.36 -11.27
C LEU A 266 -27.40 6.10 -12.14
N VAL A 267 -28.56 5.67 -12.62
CA VAL A 267 -28.68 4.68 -13.70
C VAL A 267 -29.45 5.32 -14.85
N SER A 268 -28.80 5.50 -15.99
CA SER A 268 -29.49 5.93 -17.21
C SER A 268 -30.45 4.83 -17.68
N VAL A 269 -31.62 5.25 -18.13
CA VAL A 269 -32.67 4.37 -18.63
C VAL A 269 -33.00 4.79 -20.06
N SER A 270 -32.78 3.89 -21.01
CA SER A 270 -33.02 4.22 -22.42
C SER A 270 -34.50 4.54 -22.67
N PRO A 271 -34.84 5.32 -23.72
CA PRO A 271 -36.23 5.62 -24.01
C PRO A 271 -37.12 4.38 -24.25
N ARG A 272 -36.53 3.27 -24.68
CA ARG A 272 -37.25 2.02 -24.99
C ARG A 272 -37.24 1.01 -23.84
N ASP A 273 -36.60 1.33 -22.72
CA ASP A 273 -36.52 0.43 -21.58
C ASP A 273 -37.93 0.23 -20.97
N PRO A 274 -38.42 -1.02 -20.84
CA PRO A 274 -39.73 -1.30 -20.24
C PRO A 274 -39.89 -0.73 -18.83
N PHE A 275 -38.81 -0.55 -18.08
CA PHE A 275 -38.83 0.01 -16.73
C PHE A 275 -39.51 1.39 -16.69
N ARG A 276 -39.33 2.22 -17.74
CA ARG A 276 -39.97 3.55 -17.83
C ARG A 276 -41.49 3.47 -17.86
N LYS A 277 -42.04 2.46 -18.53
CA LYS A 277 -43.48 2.28 -18.67
C LYS A 277 -44.07 1.59 -17.44
N LEU A 278 -43.34 0.64 -16.88
CA LEU A 278 -43.82 -0.18 -15.76
C LEU A 278 -43.72 0.53 -14.41
N HIS A 279 -42.69 1.37 -14.22
CA HIS A 279 -42.40 2.07 -12.96
C HIS A 279 -42.08 3.56 -13.19
N PRO A 280 -42.99 4.32 -13.85
CA PRO A 280 -42.74 5.73 -14.17
C PRO A 280 -42.47 6.61 -12.94
N GLU A 281 -43.01 6.23 -11.77
CA GLU A 281 -42.82 6.91 -10.48
C GLU A 281 -41.37 6.83 -9.96
N LEU A 282 -40.57 5.88 -10.46
CA LEU A 282 -39.17 5.69 -10.10
C LEU A 282 -38.19 6.32 -11.11
N VAL A 283 -38.70 6.98 -12.15
CA VAL A 283 -37.89 7.57 -13.22
C VAL A 283 -37.98 9.08 -13.19
N GLN A 284 -36.83 9.75 -13.30
CA GLN A 284 -36.74 11.21 -13.35
C GLN A 284 -36.04 11.67 -14.63
N LEU A 285 -36.39 12.87 -15.08
CA LEU A 285 -35.65 13.55 -16.15
C LEU A 285 -34.50 14.34 -15.54
N HIS A 286 -33.26 14.06 -15.97
CA HIS A 286 -32.06 14.74 -15.52
C HIS A 286 -31.19 15.08 -16.72
N ASN A 287 -30.96 16.37 -16.97
CA ASN A 287 -30.19 16.88 -18.12
C ASN A 287 -30.65 16.31 -19.48
N GLY A 288 -31.95 16.07 -19.64
CA GLY A 288 -32.54 15.52 -20.87
C GLY A 288 -32.57 13.99 -20.94
N ASP A 289 -31.90 13.29 -20.03
CA ASP A 289 -31.90 11.83 -19.94
C ASP A 289 -32.89 11.32 -18.88
N HIS A 290 -33.50 10.17 -19.15
CA HIS A 290 -34.31 9.47 -18.14
C HIS A 290 -33.39 8.63 -17.26
N ILE A 291 -33.51 8.79 -15.95
CA ILE A 291 -32.67 8.11 -14.96
C ILE A 291 -33.50 7.46 -13.86
N VAL A 292 -32.94 6.44 -13.22
CA VAL A 292 -33.36 6.03 -11.86
C VAL A 292 -32.46 6.77 -10.87
N PRO A 293 -33.01 7.69 -10.04
CA PRO A 293 -32.23 8.52 -9.15
C PRO A 293 -31.68 7.71 -7.96
N ARG A 294 -30.61 8.23 -7.36
CA ARG A 294 -29.96 7.64 -6.18
C ARG A 294 -29.67 8.68 -5.10
N PRO A 295 -30.70 9.22 -4.43
CA PRO A 295 -30.48 10.19 -3.36
C PRO A 295 -29.61 9.58 -2.26
N GLY A 296 -28.62 10.32 -1.78
CA GLY A 296 -27.65 9.81 -0.79
C GLY A 296 -26.83 8.61 -1.30
N GLY A 297 -26.74 8.43 -2.63
CA GLY A 297 -26.07 7.30 -3.25
C GLY A 297 -26.83 5.98 -3.10
N THR A 298 -28.15 5.96 -2.89
CA THR A 298 -28.92 4.71 -2.80
C THR A 298 -30.04 4.69 -3.81
N CYS A 299 -30.10 3.65 -4.64
CA CYS A 299 -31.16 3.48 -5.64
C CYS A 299 -32.53 3.48 -4.99
N VAL A 300 -33.44 4.30 -5.51
CA VAL A 300 -34.82 4.39 -5.00
C VAL A 300 -35.60 3.07 -5.06
N ALA A 301 -35.20 2.17 -5.96
CA ALA A 301 -35.78 0.83 -6.11
C ALA A 301 -35.12 -0.24 -5.21
N LEU A 302 -34.08 0.12 -4.44
CA LEU A 302 -33.37 -0.80 -3.55
C LEU A 302 -34.17 -1.02 -2.26
N ASP A 303 -34.17 -2.26 -1.79
CA ASP A 303 -34.69 -2.68 -0.51
C ASP A 303 -33.66 -3.56 0.20
N GLY A 304 -33.83 -3.75 1.50
CA GLY A 304 -32.89 -4.42 2.39
C GLY A 304 -31.76 -3.52 2.89
N ASP A 305 -31.05 -3.99 3.91
CA ASP A 305 -29.93 -3.32 4.57
C ASP A 305 -28.60 -4.08 4.41
N GLY A 306 -28.62 -5.22 3.74
CA GLY A 306 -27.45 -6.06 3.50
C GLY A 306 -27.19 -7.09 4.60
N ALA A 307 -28.02 -7.14 5.64
CA ALA A 307 -27.99 -8.23 6.61
C ALA A 307 -28.49 -9.52 5.96
N ALA A 308 -28.09 -10.67 6.54
CA ALA A 308 -28.49 -11.98 6.01
C ALA A 308 -30.02 -12.17 5.95
N ALA A 309 -30.77 -11.55 6.88
CA ALA A 309 -32.23 -11.59 6.92
C ALA A 309 -32.89 -10.63 5.91
N THR A 310 -32.18 -9.56 5.53
CA THR A 310 -32.69 -8.43 4.72
C THR A 310 -31.66 -8.02 3.66
N PRO A 311 -31.28 -8.93 2.74
CA PRO A 311 -30.24 -8.65 1.77
C PRO A 311 -30.65 -7.57 0.78
N PHE A 312 -29.67 -6.83 0.27
CA PHE A 312 -29.89 -5.85 -0.78
C PHE A 312 -30.53 -6.48 -2.03
N ARG A 313 -31.74 -6.04 -2.38
CA ARG A 313 -32.49 -6.50 -3.54
C ARG A 313 -33.27 -5.37 -4.18
N CYS A 314 -33.32 -5.35 -5.51
CA CYS A 314 -34.23 -4.46 -6.21
C CYS A 314 -35.67 -4.95 -6.00
N ARG A 315 -36.58 -4.09 -5.54
CA ARG A 315 -38.01 -4.40 -5.41
C ARG A 315 -38.65 -4.82 -6.74
N HIS A 316 -38.04 -4.40 -7.85
CA HIS A 316 -38.50 -4.65 -9.20
C HIS A 316 -37.53 -5.56 -9.96
N TYR A 317 -36.92 -6.56 -9.29
CA TYR A 317 -35.84 -7.37 -9.87
C TYR A 317 -36.20 -7.96 -11.25
N ALA A 318 -37.39 -8.54 -11.40
CA ALA A 318 -37.82 -9.16 -12.67
C ALA A 318 -38.00 -8.15 -13.83
N THR A 319 -38.22 -6.87 -13.52
CA THR A 319 -38.52 -5.83 -14.52
C THR A 319 -37.49 -4.70 -14.48
N ARG A 320 -36.35 -4.89 -13.79
CA ARG A 320 -35.33 -3.86 -13.53
C ARG A 320 -34.79 -3.24 -14.83
N PRO A 321 -34.22 -2.02 -14.79
CA PRO A 321 -33.67 -1.38 -15.99
C PRO A 321 -32.66 -2.29 -16.69
N LYS A 322 -32.58 -2.22 -18.01
CA LYS A 322 -31.71 -3.09 -18.83
C LYS A 322 -30.24 -3.01 -18.40
N ASN A 323 -29.77 -1.80 -18.08
CA ASN A 323 -28.42 -1.56 -17.55
C ASN A 323 -28.15 -2.27 -16.21
N CYS A 324 -29.18 -2.46 -15.37
CA CYS A 324 -29.09 -3.24 -14.14
C CYS A 324 -29.27 -4.75 -14.38
N GLU A 325 -30.00 -5.13 -15.43
CA GLU A 325 -30.20 -6.50 -15.84
C GLU A 325 -28.90 -7.11 -16.38
N ASP A 326 -28.25 -6.38 -17.29
CA ASP A 326 -27.03 -6.79 -17.99
C ASP A 326 -25.76 -6.56 -17.17
N PHE A 327 -25.91 -6.11 -15.93
CA PHE A 327 -24.78 -5.80 -15.07
C PHE A 327 -24.03 -7.07 -14.68
N GLU A 328 -22.84 -7.27 -15.24
CA GLU A 328 -22.00 -8.44 -15.02
C GLU A 328 -21.44 -8.48 -13.59
N VAL A 329 -21.77 -9.55 -12.85
CA VAL A 329 -21.20 -9.82 -11.53
C VAL A 329 -19.70 -10.09 -11.68
N ALA A 330 -18.88 -9.45 -10.86
CA ALA A 330 -17.42 -9.42 -11.02
C ALA A 330 -16.94 -8.83 -12.37
N GLY A 331 -17.79 -8.16 -13.14
CA GLY A 331 -17.37 -7.33 -14.27
C GLY A 331 -16.58 -6.08 -13.83
N ASP A 332 -16.00 -5.35 -14.79
CA ASP A 332 -15.17 -4.16 -14.50
C ASP A 332 -15.95 -3.11 -13.69
N ALA A 333 -17.21 -2.85 -14.07
CA ALA A 333 -18.09 -1.93 -13.38
C ALA A 333 -18.42 -2.40 -11.95
N CYS A 334 -18.59 -3.71 -11.74
CA CYS A 334 -18.88 -4.30 -10.43
C CYS A 334 -17.72 -4.06 -9.45
N LEU A 335 -16.51 -4.42 -9.88
CA LEU A 335 -15.32 -4.33 -9.05
C LEU A 335 -14.94 -2.86 -8.78
N LEU A 336 -15.14 -1.97 -9.77
CA LEU A 336 -14.94 -0.54 -9.60
C LEU A 336 -15.94 0.08 -8.62
N ALA A 337 -17.22 -0.30 -8.70
CA ALA A 337 -18.23 0.11 -7.72
C ALA A 337 -17.88 -0.34 -6.31
N ARG A 338 -17.44 -1.60 -6.14
CA ARG A 338 -16.99 -2.13 -4.84
C ARG A 338 -15.78 -1.37 -4.30
N ARG A 339 -14.80 -1.04 -5.15
CA ARG A 339 -13.63 -0.23 -4.73
C ARG A 339 -14.05 1.16 -4.25
N ARG A 340 -14.97 1.83 -4.96
CA ARG A 340 -15.48 3.16 -4.55
C ARG A 340 -16.12 3.17 -3.16
N VAL A 341 -16.70 2.05 -2.75
CA VAL A 341 -17.35 1.90 -1.44
C VAL A 341 -16.51 1.15 -0.41
N GLY A 342 -15.22 0.93 -0.69
CA GLY A 342 -14.29 0.27 0.24
C GLY A 342 -14.48 -1.24 0.43
N LEU A 343 -15.22 -1.90 -0.46
CA LEU A 343 -15.48 -3.36 -0.39
C LEU A 343 -14.52 -4.21 -1.23
N SER A 344 -13.66 -3.57 -2.02
CA SER A 344 -12.62 -4.22 -2.83
C SER A 344 -11.33 -3.40 -2.80
N ARG A 345 -10.19 -4.08 -2.94
CA ARG A 345 -8.83 -3.52 -2.81
C ARG A 345 -8.30 -2.87 -4.10
#